data_AF-A0A349TQL4-F1
#
_entry.id   AF-A0A349TQL4-F1
#
_cell.length_a   1.000
_cell.length_b   1.000
_cell.length_c   1.000
_cell.angle_alpha   90.00
_cell.angle_beta   90.00
_cell.angle_gamma   90.00
#
_symmetry.space_group_name_H-M   'P 1'
#
loop_
_entity.id
_entity.type
_entity.pdbx_description
1 polymer ?
#
loop_
_entity_poly.entity_id
_entity_poly.type
_entity_poly.pdbx_seq_one_letter_code
_entity_poly.pdbx_strand_id
1 'polypeptide(L)'
;MTAVLQASPVQREFTYSRRDFERVKKLLFSQAGINLADSKDAMVYSRLARRLRVLNISSFKAYLTFVAQNEEEMEHFINALTTNLTAFFREPHHFDALSTYLQANPNVKRIWCAASSTGEEPYSIAMTVASVFGSFSPKISILATDIDSKVLHIAREGVYSQCKRSI
;
A
#
# COMPACT_ATOMS: atom_id res chain seq x y z
N MET A 1 8.02 -8.69 -46.15
CA MET A 1 6.85 -7.87 -45.74
C MET A 1 6.59 -8.16 -44.27
N THR A 2 7.09 -7.29 -43.39
CA THR A 2 7.03 -7.48 -41.93
C THR A 2 5.64 -7.07 -41.44
N ALA A 3 4.85 -8.04 -40.96
CA ALA A 3 3.54 -7.78 -40.39
C ALA A 3 3.69 -7.07 -39.04
N VAL A 4 3.21 -5.83 -38.98
CA VAL A 4 3.10 -5.05 -37.74
C VAL A 4 1.91 -5.60 -36.97
N LEU A 5 2.17 -6.27 -35.84
CA LEU A 5 1.15 -6.65 -34.86
C LEU A 5 0.58 -5.37 -34.22
N GLN A 6 -0.57 -4.92 -34.70
CA GLN A 6 -1.35 -3.89 -34.03
C GLN A 6 -1.98 -4.50 -32.78
N ALA A 7 -1.57 -4.03 -31.60
CA ALA A 7 -2.22 -4.37 -30.34
C ALA A 7 -3.65 -3.81 -30.33
N SER A 8 -4.64 -4.68 -30.16
CA SER A 8 -6.06 -4.31 -30.02
C SER A 8 -6.27 -3.45 -28.77
N PRO A 9 -7.04 -2.34 -28.84
CA PRO A 9 -7.32 -1.52 -27.67
C PRO A 9 -8.10 -2.33 -26.63
N VAL A 10 -7.56 -2.43 -25.41
CA VAL A 10 -8.21 -3.09 -24.27
C VAL A 10 -9.57 -2.43 -24.04
N GLN A 11 -10.65 -3.15 -24.30
CA GLN A 11 -12.00 -2.65 -24.17
C GLN A 11 -12.31 -2.45 -22.69
N ARG A 12 -12.39 -1.19 -22.26
CA ARG A 12 -12.68 -0.80 -20.87
C ARG A 12 -14.16 -1.11 -20.57
N GLU A 13 -14.42 -1.99 -19.61
CA GLU A 13 -15.75 -2.41 -19.12
C GLU A 13 -16.62 -1.22 -18.65
N PHE A 14 -16.01 -0.29 -17.91
CA PHE A 14 -16.65 0.94 -17.44
C PHE A 14 -16.20 2.17 -18.23
N THR A 15 -17.13 3.10 -18.45
CA THR A 15 -16.84 4.43 -19.01
C THR A 15 -15.87 5.18 -18.10
N TYR A 16 -14.69 5.46 -18.64
CA TYR A 16 -13.60 6.11 -17.92
C TYR A 16 -12.85 7.07 -18.84
N SER A 17 -12.90 8.36 -18.51
CA SER A 17 -12.31 9.44 -19.30
C SER A 17 -11.10 10.06 -18.59
N ARG A 18 -10.28 10.82 -19.34
CA ARG A 18 -9.19 11.61 -18.74
C ARG A 18 -9.70 12.64 -17.72
N ARG A 19 -10.94 13.13 -17.86
CA ARG A 19 -11.57 14.02 -16.88
C ARG A 19 -11.83 13.31 -15.55
N ASP A 20 -12.20 12.03 -15.60
CA ASP A 20 -12.38 11.22 -14.40
C ASP A 20 -11.04 10.96 -13.71
N PHE A 21 -9.98 10.68 -14.47
CA PHE A 21 -8.61 10.55 -13.94
C PHE A 21 -8.13 11.82 -13.22
N GLU A 22 -8.32 13.00 -13.81
CA GLU A 22 -7.95 14.26 -13.15
C GLU A 22 -8.77 14.51 -11.88
N ARG A 23 -10.04 14.10 -11.86
CA ARG A 23 -10.88 14.19 -10.67
C ARG A 23 -10.41 13.23 -9.57
N VAL A 24 -10.00 12.01 -9.94
CA VAL A 24 -9.34 11.05 -9.03
C VAL A 24 -8.08 11.67 -8.41
N LYS A 25 -7.19 12.24 -9.24
CA LYS A 25 -5.95 12.89 -8.77
C LYS A 25 -6.23 13.99 -7.76
N LYS A 26 -7.19 14.87 -8.06
CA LYS A 26 -7.58 15.96 -7.15
C LYS A 26 -8.14 15.45 -5.83
N LEU A 27 -9.03 14.46 -5.88
CA LEU A 27 -9.60 13.87 -4.66
C LEU A 27 -8.51 13.22 -3.81
N LEU A 28 -7.67 12.38 -4.42
CA LEU A 28 -6.58 11.70 -3.71
C LEU A 28 -5.58 12.68 -3.11
N PHE A 29 -5.24 13.74 -3.83
CA PHE A 29 -4.37 14.80 -3.31
C PHE A 29 -5.02 15.56 -2.15
N SER A 30 -6.30 15.92 -2.26
CA SER A 30 -7.02 16.66 -1.20
C SER A 30 -7.19 15.87 0.11
N GLN A 31 -7.33 14.54 0.02
CA GLN A 31 -7.62 13.70 1.18
C GLN A 31 -6.39 13.03 1.78
N ALA A 32 -5.42 12.63 0.95
CA ALA A 32 -4.24 11.88 1.39
C ALA A 32 -2.90 12.57 1.07
N GLY A 33 -2.90 13.72 0.37
CA GLY A 33 -1.67 14.41 -0.04
C GLY A 33 -0.87 13.68 -1.12
N ILE A 34 -1.42 12.63 -1.73
CA ILE A 34 -0.69 11.77 -2.67
C ILE A 34 -0.83 12.33 -4.09
N ASN A 35 0.31 12.68 -4.69
CA ASN A 35 0.36 13.10 -6.09
C ASN A 35 0.53 11.89 -7.02
N LEU A 36 -0.46 11.68 -7.89
CA LEU A 36 -0.46 10.53 -8.80
C LEU A 36 0.09 10.93 -10.18
N ALA A 37 1.11 10.20 -10.66
CA ALA A 37 1.67 10.41 -11.99
C ALA A 37 0.71 9.97 -13.10
N ASP A 38 0.73 10.68 -14.24
CA ASP A 38 -0.13 10.41 -15.40
C ASP A 38 0.05 9.00 -15.98
N SER A 39 1.26 8.43 -15.85
CA SER A 39 1.57 7.06 -16.26
C SER A 39 0.78 5.99 -15.50
N LYS A 40 0.12 6.34 -14.39
CA LYS A 40 -0.66 5.40 -13.55
C LYS A 40 -2.14 5.32 -13.93
N ASP A 41 -2.60 5.91 -15.03
CA ASP A 41 -4.00 5.90 -15.48
C ASP A 41 -4.60 4.47 -15.54
N ALA A 42 -3.86 3.52 -16.12
CA ALA A 42 -4.30 2.13 -16.22
C ALA A 42 -4.40 1.44 -14.83
N MET A 43 -3.52 1.78 -13.90
CA MET A 43 -3.56 1.28 -12.52
C MET A 43 -4.80 1.82 -11.79
N VAL A 44 -5.07 3.12 -11.91
CA VAL A 44 -6.29 3.74 -11.32
C VAL A 44 -7.54 3.05 -11.83
N TYR A 45 -7.64 2.89 -13.16
CA TYR A 45 -8.78 2.22 -13.77
C TYR A 45 -8.98 0.81 -13.20
N SER A 46 -7.93 -0.03 -13.23
CA SER A 46 -8.06 -1.43 -12.82
C SER A 46 -8.45 -1.61 -11.35
N ARG A 47 -7.98 -0.72 -10.47
CA ARG A 47 -8.28 -0.79 -9.03
C ARG A 47 -9.66 -0.25 -8.68
N LEU A 48 -10.03 0.90 -9.25
CA LEU A 48 -11.35 1.48 -9.00
C LEU A 48 -12.45 0.67 -9.68
N ALA A 49 -12.20 0.05 -10.84
CA ALA A 49 -13.16 -0.85 -11.49
C ALA A 49 -13.60 -2.00 -10.56
N ARG A 50 -12.72 -2.49 -9.67
CA ARG A 50 -13.11 -3.48 -8.64
C ARG A 50 -14.11 -2.93 -7.64
N ARG A 51 -13.95 -1.67 -7.21
CA ARG A 51 -14.90 -0.98 -6.31
C ARG A 51 -16.24 -0.76 -6.99
N LEU A 52 -16.24 -0.33 -8.25
CA LEU A 52 -17.46 -0.15 -9.04
C LEU A 52 -18.29 -1.46 -9.12
N ARG A 53 -17.64 -2.62 -9.31
CA ARG A 53 -18.31 -3.93 -9.30
C ARG A 53 -18.95 -4.25 -7.94
N VAL A 54 -18.23 -4.03 -6.84
CA VAL A 54 -18.74 -4.29 -5.48
C VAL A 54 -19.99 -3.44 -5.19
N LEU A 55 -20.00 -2.19 -5.65
CA LEU A 55 -21.10 -1.26 -5.43
C LEU A 55 -22.20 -1.32 -6.50
N ASN A 56 -22.06 -2.17 -7.52
CA ASN A 56 -22.92 -2.22 -8.70
C ASN A 56 -23.10 -0.85 -9.40
N ILE A 57 -22.03 -0.04 -9.45
CA ILE A 57 -22.02 1.27 -10.10
C ILE A 57 -21.42 1.14 -11.51
N SER A 58 -22.15 1.59 -12.52
CA SER A 58 -21.78 1.41 -13.93
C SER A 58 -20.93 2.53 -14.54
N SER A 59 -20.63 3.61 -13.80
CA SER A 59 -19.80 4.71 -14.32
C SER A 59 -18.88 5.33 -13.26
N PHE A 60 -17.67 5.71 -13.68
CA PHE A 60 -16.71 6.41 -12.81
C PHE A 60 -17.25 7.75 -12.32
N LYS A 61 -17.98 8.49 -13.17
CA LYS A 61 -18.60 9.76 -12.77
C LYS A 61 -19.57 9.58 -11.59
N ALA A 62 -20.42 8.56 -11.63
CA ALA A 62 -21.36 8.25 -10.54
C ALA A 62 -20.61 7.82 -9.28
N TYR A 63 -19.61 6.95 -9.44
CA TYR A 63 -18.75 6.51 -8.33
C TYR A 63 -18.02 7.67 -7.65
N LEU A 64 -17.40 8.59 -8.40
CA LEU A 64 -16.68 9.74 -7.83
C LEU A 64 -17.59 10.76 -7.14
N THR A 65 -18.86 10.84 -7.54
CA THR A 65 -19.86 11.63 -6.82
C THR A 65 -20.28 10.94 -5.52
N PHE A 66 -20.46 9.62 -5.55
CA PHE A 66 -20.78 8.82 -4.37
C PHE A 66 -19.65 8.87 -3.31
N VAL A 67 -18.41 8.65 -3.74
CA VAL A 67 -17.20 8.76 -2.89
C VAL A 67 -17.11 10.12 -2.20
N ALA A 68 -17.44 11.21 -2.90
CA ALA A 68 -17.37 12.55 -2.32
C ALA A 68 -18.45 12.83 -1.26
N GLN A 69 -19.48 11.99 -1.15
CA GLN A 69 -20.60 12.14 -0.22
C GLN A 69 -20.62 11.07 0.88
N ASN A 70 -19.75 10.06 0.79
CA ASN A 70 -19.71 8.93 1.69
C ASN A 70 -18.29 8.76 2.25
N GLU A 71 -18.13 9.03 3.54
CA GLU A 71 -16.83 8.95 4.23
C GLU A 71 -16.26 7.53 4.24
N GLU A 72 -17.10 6.51 4.41
CA GLU A 72 -16.68 5.10 4.40
C GLU A 72 -16.13 4.68 3.02
N GLU A 73 -16.81 5.07 1.94
CA GLU A 73 -16.31 4.79 0.59
C GLU A 73 -15.09 5.66 0.24
N MET A 74 -14.94 6.86 0.83
CA MET A 74 -13.72 7.64 0.69
C MET A 74 -12.49 6.88 1.21
N GLU A 75 -12.61 6.21 2.37
CA GLU A 75 -11.53 5.35 2.86
C GLU A 75 -11.22 4.21 1.88
N HIS A 76 -12.25 3.53 1.36
CA HIS A 76 -12.05 2.47 0.37
C HIS A 76 -11.42 2.96 -0.93
N PHE A 77 -11.77 4.17 -1.37
CA PHE A 77 -11.17 4.83 -2.52
C PHE A 77 -9.69 5.11 -2.31
N ILE A 78 -9.32 5.69 -1.16
CA ILE A 78 -7.93 5.95 -0.80
C ILE A 78 -7.17 4.62 -0.78
N ASN A 79 -7.65 3.62 -0.04
CA ASN A 79 -7.00 2.32 0.10
C ASN A 79 -6.86 1.56 -1.22
N ALA A 80 -7.81 1.72 -2.15
CA ALA A 80 -7.68 1.13 -3.48
C ALA A 80 -6.51 1.77 -4.25
N LEU A 81 -6.23 3.06 -4.07
CA LEU A 81 -5.22 3.78 -4.84
C LEU A 81 -3.86 3.84 -4.14
N THR A 82 -3.84 3.74 -2.83
CA THR A 82 -2.64 3.62 -2.00
C THR A 82 -2.26 2.14 -1.92
N THR A 83 -1.36 1.70 -2.81
CA THR A 83 -0.84 0.33 -2.70
C THR A 83 -0.09 0.19 -1.39
N ASN A 84 -0.75 -0.39 -0.40
CA ASN A 84 -0.12 -0.99 0.78
C ASN A 84 0.64 -2.26 0.33
N LEU A 85 1.62 -2.12 -0.57
CA LEU A 85 2.51 -3.21 -0.93
C LEU A 85 3.61 -3.27 0.14
N THR A 86 3.28 -3.91 1.24
CA THR A 86 4.24 -4.29 2.26
C THR A 86 4.48 -5.80 2.15
N ALA A 87 5.72 -6.20 2.36
CA ALA A 87 6.17 -7.58 2.31
C ALA A 87 7.27 -7.75 3.35
N PHE A 88 7.41 -8.99 3.85
CA PHE A 88 8.52 -9.31 4.74
C PHE A 88 9.84 -9.06 4.03
N PHE A 89 10.77 -8.43 4.74
CA PHE A 89 12.09 -8.08 4.24
C PHE A 89 12.07 -7.34 2.89
N ARG A 90 11.08 -6.47 2.68
CA ARG A 90 11.06 -5.58 1.51
C ARG A 90 12.32 -4.74 1.50
N GLU A 91 13.05 -4.75 0.40
CA GLU A 91 14.34 -4.06 0.26
C GLU A 91 15.38 -4.58 1.28
N PRO A 92 15.85 -5.84 1.12
CA PRO A 92 16.58 -6.58 2.17
C PRO A 92 17.85 -5.88 2.67
N HIS A 93 18.50 -5.09 1.81
CA HIS A 93 19.71 -4.34 2.13
C HIS A 93 19.55 -3.35 3.31
N HIS A 94 18.34 -2.86 3.57
CA HIS A 94 18.08 -2.03 4.75
C HIS A 94 18.21 -2.81 6.06
N PHE A 95 17.86 -4.09 6.07
CA PHE A 95 17.99 -4.94 7.26
C PHE A 95 19.43 -5.36 7.51
N ASP A 96 20.23 -5.53 6.45
CA ASP A 96 21.68 -5.73 6.56
C ASP A 96 22.36 -4.50 7.19
N ALA A 97 21.98 -3.30 6.73
CA ALA A 97 22.44 -2.04 7.29
C ALA A 97 22.00 -1.86 8.75
N LEU A 98 20.75 -2.18 9.07
CA LEU A 98 20.23 -2.15 10.45
C LEU A 98 20.99 -3.11 11.36
N SER A 99 21.25 -4.33 10.89
CA SER A 99 22.01 -5.33 11.63
C SER A 99 23.41 -4.82 11.98
N THR A 100 24.12 -4.29 10.98
CA THR A 100 25.44 -3.67 11.15
C THR A 100 25.39 -2.51 12.13
N TYR A 101 24.37 -1.65 12.04
CA TYR A 101 24.19 -0.51 12.93
C TYR A 101 23.96 -0.93 14.38
N LEU A 102 23.11 -1.94 14.63
CA LEU A 102 22.81 -2.43 15.97
C LEU A 102 24.02 -3.11 16.63
N GLN A 103 24.85 -3.82 15.85
CA GLN A 103 26.11 -4.39 16.34
C GLN A 103 27.08 -3.29 16.80
N ALA A 104 27.18 -2.19 16.03
CA ALA A 104 28.01 -1.05 16.40
C ALA A 104 27.42 -0.20 17.53
N ASN A 105 26.09 -0.26 17.76
CA ASN A 105 25.37 0.56 18.72
C ASN A 105 24.50 -0.30 19.66
N PRO A 106 25.11 -1.04 20.61
CA PRO A 106 24.40 -1.97 21.48
C PRO A 106 23.42 -1.29 22.46
N ASN A 107 23.52 0.03 22.62
CA ASN A 107 22.71 0.83 23.55
C ASN A 107 21.41 1.39 22.93
N VAL A 108 21.11 1.09 21.67
CA VAL A 108 19.84 1.49 21.04
C VAL A 108 18.68 0.93 21.86
N LYS A 109 17.69 1.78 22.17
CA LYS A 109 16.52 1.39 22.98
C LYS A 109 15.20 1.47 22.23
N ARG A 110 15.15 2.19 21.10
CA ARG A 110 13.91 2.42 20.35
C ARG A 110 14.16 2.43 18.86
N ILE A 111 13.24 1.83 18.11
CA ILE A 111 13.15 1.90 16.66
C ILE A 111 11.72 2.35 16.32
N TRP A 112 11.58 3.24 15.35
CA TRP A 112 10.26 3.67 14.87
C TRP A 112 10.08 3.31 13.40
N CYS A 113 9.07 2.48 13.13
CA CYS A 113 8.54 2.22 11.80
C CYS A 113 7.36 3.17 11.56
N ALA A 114 7.58 4.17 10.71
CA ALA A 114 6.64 5.28 10.52
C ALA A 114 5.40 4.93 9.67
N ALA A 115 5.51 3.93 8.79
CA ALA A 115 4.47 3.47 7.86
C ALA A 115 4.39 1.94 7.83
N SER A 116 3.90 1.38 8.93
CA SER A 116 3.94 -0.07 9.20
C SER A 116 3.01 -0.93 8.35
N SER A 117 2.01 -0.33 7.72
CA SER A 117 1.02 -0.99 6.87
C SER A 117 0.43 -2.24 7.57
N THR A 118 0.36 -3.40 6.90
CA THR A 118 -0.14 -4.64 7.51
C THR A 118 0.85 -5.33 8.46
N GLY A 119 1.97 -4.70 8.82
CA GLY A 119 2.88 -5.13 9.88
C GLY A 119 4.12 -5.92 9.45
N GLU A 120 4.25 -6.28 8.17
CA GLU A 120 5.40 -7.07 7.68
C GLU A 120 6.76 -6.39 7.95
N GLU A 121 6.84 -5.06 7.81
CA GLU A 121 8.06 -4.29 8.08
C GLU A 121 8.45 -4.29 9.56
N PRO A 122 7.60 -3.88 10.53
CA PRO A 122 7.98 -3.91 11.94
C PRO A 122 8.29 -5.32 12.44
N TYR A 123 7.66 -6.36 11.89
CA TYR A 123 8.06 -7.74 12.19
C TYR A 123 9.42 -8.10 11.59
N SER A 124 9.73 -7.66 10.37
CA SER A 124 11.07 -7.87 9.76
C SER A 124 12.17 -7.16 10.57
N ILE A 125 11.89 -5.96 11.09
CA ILE A 125 12.75 -5.24 12.03
C ILE A 125 12.93 -6.06 13.31
N ALA A 126 11.84 -6.57 13.90
CA ALA A 126 11.88 -7.36 15.12
C ALA A 126 12.70 -8.65 14.95
N MET A 127 12.53 -9.35 13.82
CA MET A 127 13.32 -10.55 13.47
C MET A 127 14.80 -10.21 13.33
N THR A 128 15.13 -9.08 12.69
CA THR A 128 16.51 -8.60 12.54
C THR A 128 17.14 -8.30 13.90
N VAL A 129 16.42 -7.57 14.77
CA VAL A 129 16.87 -7.27 16.13
C VAL A 129 17.09 -8.57 16.91
N ALA A 130 16.13 -9.50 16.88
CA ALA A 130 16.25 -10.77 17.58
C ALA A 130 17.47 -11.58 17.10
N SER A 131 17.75 -11.56 15.79
CA SER A 131 18.93 -12.20 15.21
C SER A 131 20.25 -11.56 15.68
N VAL A 132 20.31 -10.23 15.79
CA VAL A 132 21.52 -9.52 16.22
C VAL A 132 21.82 -9.76 17.70
N PHE A 133 20.81 -9.71 18.55
CA PHE A 133 20.96 -9.87 20.00
C PHE A 133 20.87 -11.33 20.46
N GLY A 134 20.59 -12.26 19.55
CA GLY A 134 20.43 -13.69 19.86
C GLY A 134 19.29 -13.98 20.84
N SER A 135 18.27 -13.13 20.90
CA SER A 135 17.19 -13.20 21.88
C SER A 135 15.90 -12.62 21.33
N PHE A 136 14.77 -13.26 21.65
CA PHE A 136 13.43 -12.75 21.36
C PHE A 136 12.96 -11.69 22.36
N SER A 137 13.75 -11.39 23.39
CA SER A 137 13.45 -10.37 24.39
C SER A 137 14.57 -9.31 24.49
N PRO A 138 14.94 -8.66 23.37
CA PRO A 138 15.92 -7.57 23.41
C PRO A 138 15.34 -6.39 24.18
N LYS A 139 16.19 -5.59 24.84
CA LYS A 139 15.79 -4.35 25.54
C LYS A 139 15.52 -3.19 24.57
N ILE A 140 14.86 -3.47 23.45
CA ILE A 140 14.53 -2.52 22.39
C ILE A 140 13.02 -2.50 22.20
N SER A 141 12.45 -1.30 22.18
CA SER A 141 11.04 -1.08 21.85
C SER A 141 10.90 -0.68 20.38
N ILE A 142 10.00 -1.35 19.66
CA ILE A 142 9.66 -1.01 18.27
C ILE A 142 8.30 -0.33 18.27
N LEU A 143 8.25 0.94 17.88
CA LEU A 143 7.01 1.66 17.64
C LEU A 143 6.65 1.52 16.16
N ALA A 144 5.43 1.07 15.88
CA ALA A 144 4.90 0.95 14.53
C ALA A 144 3.67 1.85 14.41
N THR A 145 3.69 2.79 13.46
CA THR A 145 2.58 3.70 13.18
C THR A 145 2.12 3.55 11.75
N ASP A 146 0.84 3.81 11.49
CA ASP A 146 0.28 3.94 10.15
C ASP A 146 -0.91 4.90 10.18
N ILE A 147 -1.27 5.46 9.03
CA ILE A 147 -2.45 6.31 8.88
C ILE A 147 -3.72 5.46 8.72
N ASP A 148 -3.60 4.27 8.15
CA ASP A 148 -4.72 3.36 7.91
C ASP A 148 -4.95 2.47 9.15
N SER A 149 -6.06 2.71 9.85
CA SER A 149 -6.45 1.96 11.05
C SER A 149 -6.79 0.50 10.76
N LYS A 150 -7.25 0.17 9.54
CA LYS A 150 -7.63 -1.20 9.15
C LYS A 150 -6.38 -2.09 9.04
N VAL A 151 -5.29 -1.58 8.48
CA VAL A 151 -4.04 -2.33 8.38
C VAL A 151 -3.31 -2.46 9.72
N LEU A 152 -3.44 -1.48 10.61
CA LEU A 152 -2.94 -1.59 11.98
C LEU A 152 -3.60 -2.72 12.77
N HIS A 153 -4.89 -3.02 12.50
CA HIS A 153 -5.54 -4.16 13.11
C HIS A 153 -4.90 -5.48 12.66
N ILE A 154 -4.67 -5.64 11.35
CA ILE A 154 -3.99 -6.80 10.77
C ILE A 154 -2.56 -6.94 11.34
N ALA A 155 -1.83 -5.82 11.43
CA ALA A 155 -0.49 -5.78 12.01
C ALA A 155 -0.47 -6.22 13.48
N ARG A 156 -1.50 -5.89 14.26
CA ARG A 156 -1.63 -6.33 15.66
C ARG A 156 -1.96 -7.81 15.80
N GLU A 157 -2.79 -8.35 14.92
CA GLU A 157 -3.11 -9.78 14.91
C GLU A 157 -1.88 -10.62 14.54
N GLY A 158 -1.03 -10.13 13.62
CA GLY A 158 0.23 -10.76 13.27
C GLY A 158 0.08 -12.10 12.54
N VAL A 159 -1.10 -12.37 11.96
CA VAL A 159 -1.38 -13.61 11.23
C VAL A 159 -1.20 -13.37 9.73
N TYR A 160 -0.23 -14.07 9.14
CA TYR A 160 0.12 -13.93 7.73
C TYR A 160 0.01 -15.25 6.99
N SER A 161 -0.56 -15.22 5.78
CA SER A 161 -0.57 -16.38 4.89
C SER A 161 0.82 -16.65 4.31
N GLN A 162 1.26 -17.91 4.29
CA GLN A 162 2.52 -18.32 3.64
C GLN A 162 2.62 -17.91 2.17
N CYS A 163 1.47 -17.78 1.49
CA CYS A 163 1.39 -17.45 0.08
C CYS A 163 0.82 -16.03 -0.16
N LYS A 164 1.35 -15.00 0.50
CA LYS A 164 1.23 -13.65 -0.07
C LYS A 164 2.23 -13.55 -1.22
N ARG A 165 1.80 -13.92 -2.43
CA ARG A 165 2.52 -13.51 -3.65
C ARG A 165 2.40 -11.99 -3.73
N SER A 166 3.54 -11.30 -3.66
CA SER A 166 3.65 -9.90 -4.08
C SER A 166 3.05 -9.80 -5.49
N ILE A 167 1.92 -9.12 -5.61
CA ILE A 167 1.28 -8.80 -6.90
C ILE A 167 1.80 -7.45 -7.37
#